data_AF-A0A379SNZ2-F1
#
_entry.id   AF-A0A379SNZ2-F1
#
_cell.length_a   1.000
_cell.length_b   1.000
_cell.length_c   1.000
_cell.angle_alpha   90.00
_cell.angle_beta   90.00
_cell.angle_gamma   90.00
#
_symmetry.space_group_name_H-M   'P 1'
#
loop_
_entity.id
_entity.type
_entity.pdbx_description
1 polymer ?
#
loop_
_entity_poly.entity_id
_entity_poly.type
_entity_poly.pdbx_seq_one_letter_code
_entity_poly.pdbx_strand_id
1 'polypeptide(L)'
;MKQIRMLAQYYVDLMMKLGLVRFSMLLALALVVLAIVVQMAVTMVLHGQVESIDVIRSIFFGLLITPWAVYFLSVVVEQLEESRQRLSRLVQKLEEMRERDLKLNVQLKDNIAQLNQEIADREKAEAELHETFEQLKVEIKEREEAQIQLEQQSSFLRSFLDASPDLVFYRNEDKEFSGCNRAMELLTGKSEKQLVHLKPEDVYSPEAAEKVIETDEKVFRHNVSLTYEQWVGLSGRAKSLL
;
A
#
# COMPACT_ATOMS: atom_id res chain seq x y z
N MET A 1 0.91 20.90 -60.13
CA MET A 1 0.58 20.65 -58.70
C MET A 1 1.31 21.58 -57.73
N LYS A 2 2.66 21.67 -57.74
CA LYS A 2 3.42 22.55 -56.81
C LYS A 2 3.23 24.05 -57.06
N GLN A 3 3.15 24.49 -58.32
CA GLN A 3 2.97 25.91 -58.69
C GLN A 3 1.60 26.48 -58.26
N ILE A 4 0.53 25.68 -58.34
CA ILE A 4 -0.82 26.07 -57.90
C ILE A 4 -0.85 26.28 -56.37
N ARG A 5 -0.14 25.42 -55.60
CA ARG A 5 -0.02 25.57 -54.14
C ARG A 5 0.78 26.82 -53.74
N MET A 6 1.85 27.15 -54.47
CA MET A 6 2.63 28.39 -54.27
C MET A 6 1.82 29.65 -54.57
N LEU A 7 1.07 29.67 -55.67
CA LEU A 7 0.19 30.80 -56.01
C LEU A 7 -0.94 30.96 -54.98
N ALA A 8 -1.53 29.85 -54.52
CA ALA A 8 -2.52 29.86 -53.46
C ALA A 8 -1.94 30.36 -52.13
N GLN A 9 -0.72 29.94 -51.76
CA GLN A 9 -0.02 30.44 -50.58
C GLN A 9 0.29 31.93 -50.68
N TYR A 10 0.76 32.40 -51.84
CA TYR A 10 1.00 33.83 -52.09
C TYR A 10 -0.29 34.65 -52.00
N TYR A 11 -1.40 34.14 -52.55
CA TYR A 11 -2.73 34.74 -52.41
C TYR A 11 -3.16 34.88 -50.95
N VAL A 12 -2.99 33.82 -50.16
CA VAL A 12 -3.35 33.78 -48.74
C VAL A 12 -2.47 34.71 -47.90
N ASP A 13 -1.19 34.81 -48.21
CA ASP A 13 -0.23 35.68 -47.49
C ASP A 13 -0.42 37.17 -47.83
N LEU A 14 -0.74 37.47 -49.09
CA LEU A 14 -1.12 38.81 -49.55
C LEU A 14 -2.43 39.28 -48.91
N MET A 15 -3.41 38.37 -48.77
CA MET A 15 -4.68 38.60 -48.09
C MET A 15 -4.50 38.91 -46.59
N MET A 16 -3.63 38.18 -45.89
CA MET A 16 -3.33 38.42 -44.48
C MET A 16 -2.61 39.76 -44.24
N LYS A 17 -1.78 40.24 -45.17
CA LYS A 17 -1.05 41.52 -45.04
C LYS A 17 -1.90 42.76 -45.32
N LEU A 18 -2.83 42.69 -46.27
CA LEU A 18 -3.60 43.86 -46.69
C LEU A 18 -4.90 44.06 -45.91
N GLY A 19 -5.39 43.03 -45.22
CA GLY A 19 -6.69 43.05 -44.53
C GLY A 19 -7.84 42.82 -45.51
N LEU A 20 -8.87 42.10 -45.03
CA LEU A 20 -9.94 41.50 -45.84
C LEU A 20 -10.61 42.50 -46.81
N VAL A 21 -10.87 43.72 -46.33
CA VAL A 21 -11.54 44.78 -47.10
C VAL A 21 -10.66 45.38 -48.20
N ARG A 22 -9.35 45.57 -47.94
CA ARG A 22 -8.45 46.18 -48.93
C ARG A 22 -8.07 45.18 -50.02
N PHE A 23 -7.93 43.90 -49.66
CA PHE A 23 -7.67 42.83 -50.61
C PHE A 23 -8.85 42.59 -51.54
N SER A 24 -10.09 42.55 -51.02
CA SER A 24 -11.29 42.38 -51.86
C SER A 24 -11.48 43.57 -52.82
N MET A 25 -11.20 44.79 -52.36
CA MET A 25 -11.26 46.00 -53.20
C MET A 25 -10.20 46.00 -54.32
N LEU A 26 -8.98 45.55 -54.03
CA LEU A 26 -7.92 45.42 -55.04
C LEU A 26 -8.22 44.33 -56.07
N LEU A 27 -8.70 43.17 -55.62
CA LEU A 27 -9.05 42.09 -56.54
C LEU A 27 -10.22 42.48 -57.46
N ALA A 28 -11.20 43.19 -56.90
CA ALA A 28 -12.33 43.74 -57.65
C ALA A 28 -11.87 44.71 -58.74
N LEU A 29 -10.98 45.64 -58.41
CA LEU A 29 -10.39 46.57 -59.38
C LEU A 29 -9.63 45.81 -60.47
N ALA A 30 -8.83 44.80 -60.10
CA ALA A 30 -8.11 43.97 -61.06
C ALA A 30 -9.05 43.22 -62.02
N LEU A 31 -10.16 42.66 -61.51
CA LEU A 31 -11.17 41.98 -62.33
C LEU A 31 -11.85 42.93 -63.31
N VAL A 32 -12.19 44.16 -62.88
CA VAL A 32 -12.77 45.19 -63.76
C VAL A 32 -11.81 45.57 -64.87
N VAL A 33 -10.55 45.86 -64.52
CA VAL A 33 -9.53 46.23 -65.51
C VAL A 33 -9.30 45.08 -66.49
N LEU A 34 -9.22 43.83 -66.01
CA LEU A 34 -9.07 42.66 -66.86
C LEU A 34 -10.27 42.50 -67.82
N ALA A 35 -11.50 42.67 -67.32
CA ALA A 35 -12.70 42.58 -68.15
C ALA A 35 -12.70 43.63 -69.27
N ILE A 36 -12.32 44.88 -68.95
CA ILE A 36 -12.18 45.95 -69.94
C ILE A 36 -11.11 45.61 -70.98
N VAL A 37 -9.94 45.13 -70.54
CA VAL A 37 -8.83 44.77 -71.44
C VAL A 37 -9.21 43.60 -72.36
N VAL A 38 -9.81 42.55 -71.81
CA VAL A 38 -10.25 41.38 -72.61
C VAL A 38 -11.29 41.82 -73.62
N GLN A 39 -12.29 42.60 -73.20
CA GLN A 39 -13.34 43.07 -74.10
C GLN A 39 -12.78 43.97 -75.20
N MET A 40 -11.89 44.89 -74.86
CA MET A 40 -11.20 45.76 -75.83
C MET A 40 -10.36 44.96 -76.82
N ALA A 41 -9.65 43.92 -76.36
CA ALA A 41 -8.88 43.02 -77.22
C ALA A 41 -9.77 42.20 -78.17
N VAL A 42 -10.87 41.64 -77.67
CA VAL A 42 -11.83 40.88 -78.49
C VAL A 42 -12.46 41.77 -79.56
N THR A 43 -12.88 42.99 -79.20
CA THR A 43 -13.45 43.94 -80.16
C THR A 43 -12.43 44.36 -81.21
N MET A 44 -11.18 44.60 -80.81
CA MET A 44 -10.09 44.94 -81.74
C MET A 44 -9.80 43.82 -82.74
N VAL A 45 -9.84 42.55 -82.30
CA VAL A 45 -9.61 41.38 -83.17
C VAL A 45 -10.79 41.13 -84.12
N LEU A 46 -12.03 41.35 -83.69
CA LEU A 46 -13.22 41.03 -84.48
C LEU A 46 -13.65 42.14 -85.45
N HIS A 47 -13.57 43.41 -85.05
CA HIS A 47 -14.14 44.53 -85.82
C HIS A 47 -13.10 45.56 -86.31
N GLY A 48 -11.86 45.52 -85.82
CA GLY A 48 -10.76 46.37 -86.29
C GLY A 48 -10.84 47.87 -85.91
N GLN A 49 -11.98 48.33 -85.38
CA GLN A 49 -12.16 49.67 -84.78
C GLN A 49 -12.92 49.57 -83.46
N VAL A 50 -12.61 50.46 -82.51
CA VAL A 50 -13.27 50.51 -81.19
C VAL A 50 -14.34 51.59 -81.23
N GLU A 51 -15.62 51.20 -81.30
CA GLU A 51 -16.72 52.15 -81.18
C GLU A 51 -16.98 52.53 -79.72
N SER A 52 -17.41 53.78 -79.47
CA SER A 52 -17.71 54.28 -78.12
C SER A 52 -18.83 53.49 -77.43
N ILE A 53 -19.71 52.83 -78.21
CA ILE A 53 -20.80 51.98 -77.71
C ILE A 53 -20.25 50.72 -77.00
N ASP A 54 -19.16 50.15 -77.48
CA ASP A 54 -18.54 48.97 -76.86
C ASP A 54 -17.89 49.33 -75.52
N VAL A 55 -17.33 50.53 -75.41
CA VAL A 55 -16.78 51.07 -74.15
C VAL A 55 -17.89 51.29 -73.12
N ILE A 56 -19.00 51.92 -73.51
CA ILE A 56 -20.15 52.16 -72.62
C ILE A 56 -20.76 50.83 -72.15
N ARG A 57 -20.87 49.84 -73.06
CA ARG A 57 -21.37 48.50 -72.73
C ARG A 57 -20.44 47.78 -71.74
N SER A 58 -19.12 47.88 -71.92
CA SER A 58 -18.13 47.31 -71.00
C SER A 58 -18.21 47.93 -69.61
N ILE A 59 -18.35 49.26 -69.52
CA ILE A 59 -18.49 49.97 -68.25
C ILE A 59 -19.78 49.56 -67.52
N PHE A 60 -20.90 49.42 -68.26
CA PHE A 60 -22.17 48.97 -67.68
C PHE A 60 -22.09 47.54 -67.11
N PHE A 61 -21.51 46.60 -67.87
CA PHE A 61 -21.29 45.23 -67.38
C PHE A 61 -20.30 45.17 -66.21
N GLY A 62 -19.23 45.97 -66.26
CA GLY A 62 -18.29 46.11 -65.15
C GLY A 62 -18.98 46.60 -63.88
N LEU A 63 -19.78 47.67 -63.96
CA LEU A 63 -20.50 48.23 -62.82
C LEU A 63 -21.52 47.24 -62.24
N LEU A 64 -22.16 46.43 -63.09
CA LEU A 64 -23.14 45.44 -62.65
C LEU A 64 -22.49 44.21 -62.01
N ILE A 65 -21.40 43.68 -62.57
CA ILE A 65 -20.77 42.43 -62.12
C ILE A 65 -19.88 42.64 -60.90
N THR A 66 -19.25 43.82 -60.76
CA THR A 66 -18.26 44.08 -59.71
C THR A 66 -18.82 43.96 -58.29
N PRO A 67 -19.98 44.55 -57.93
CA PRO A 67 -20.53 44.40 -56.58
C PRO A 67 -20.81 42.94 -56.21
N TRP A 68 -21.30 42.14 -57.17
CA TRP A 68 -21.56 40.72 -56.98
C TRP A 68 -20.26 39.91 -56.84
N ALA A 69 -19.25 40.22 -57.65
CA ALA A 69 -17.93 39.58 -57.57
C ALA A 69 -17.23 39.89 -56.24
N VAL A 70 -17.27 41.14 -55.77
CA VAL A 70 -16.69 41.55 -54.47
C VAL A 70 -17.41 40.84 -53.33
N TYR A 71 -18.74 40.82 -53.34
CA TYR A 71 -19.53 40.16 -52.31
C TYR A 71 -19.20 38.66 -52.24
N PHE A 72 -19.25 37.96 -53.38
CA PHE A 72 -18.93 36.54 -53.44
C PHE A 72 -17.51 36.23 -52.94
N LEU A 73 -16.52 37.01 -53.40
CA LEU A 73 -15.14 36.84 -52.96
C LEU A 73 -14.97 37.09 -51.47
N SER A 74 -15.61 38.14 -50.93
CA SER A 74 -15.52 38.49 -49.51
C SER A 74 -16.08 37.37 -48.64
N VAL A 75 -17.23 36.81 -49.00
CA VAL A 75 -17.84 35.66 -48.30
C VAL A 75 -16.94 34.42 -48.38
N VAL A 76 -16.38 34.11 -49.55
CA VAL A 76 -15.49 32.95 -49.71
C VAL A 76 -14.23 33.09 -48.85
N VAL A 77 -13.66 34.29 -48.79
CA VAL A 77 -12.47 34.58 -47.97
C VAL A 77 -12.79 34.46 -46.48
N GLU A 78 -13.90 35.04 -46.03
CA GLU A 78 -14.34 34.97 -44.64
C GLU A 78 -14.56 33.52 -44.19
N GLN A 79 -15.25 32.72 -45.01
CA GLN A 79 -15.46 31.29 -44.77
C GLN A 79 -14.16 30.48 -44.71
N LEU A 80 -13.17 30.82 -45.55
CA LEU A 80 -11.85 30.19 -45.53
C LEU A 80 -11.08 30.55 -44.26
N GLU A 81 -11.14 31.80 -43.80
CA GLU A 81 -10.47 32.26 -42.59
C GLU A 81 -11.06 31.60 -41.34
N GLU A 82 -12.39 31.57 -41.22
CA GLU A 82 -13.08 30.84 -40.14
C GLU A 82 -12.71 29.35 -40.11
N SER A 83 -12.69 28.71 -41.28
CA SER A 83 -12.31 27.30 -41.41
C SER A 83 -10.86 27.05 -40.97
N ARG A 84 -9.94 27.95 -41.34
CA ARG A 84 -8.52 27.87 -40.94
C ARG A 84 -8.36 28.06 -39.44
N GLN A 85 -9.04 29.05 -38.85
CA GLN A 85 -9.01 29.29 -37.41
C GLN A 85 -9.57 28.10 -36.63
N ARG A 86 -10.70 27.53 -37.08
CA ARG A 86 -11.29 26.33 -36.46
C ARG A 86 -10.35 25.14 -36.53
N LEU A 87 -9.73 24.90 -37.68
CA LEU A 87 -8.75 23.82 -37.84
C LEU A 87 -7.55 24.02 -36.91
N SER A 88 -7.04 25.25 -36.80
CA SER A 88 -5.92 25.57 -35.90
C SER A 88 -6.27 25.28 -34.44
N ARG A 89 -7.48 25.67 -33.97
CA ARG A 89 -7.95 25.37 -32.60
C ARG A 89 -8.09 23.87 -32.35
N LEU A 90 -8.58 23.11 -33.33
CA LEU A 90 -8.70 21.66 -33.22
C LEU A 90 -7.33 20.97 -33.16
N VAL A 91 -6.38 21.40 -33.99
CA VAL A 91 -5.01 20.87 -33.97
C VAL A 91 -4.34 21.16 -32.63
N GLN A 92 -4.42 22.41 -32.14
CA GLN A 92 -3.88 22.77 -30.83
C GLN A 92 -4.49 21.93 -29.71
N LYS A 93 -5.83 21.75 -29.70
CA LYS A 93 -6.50 20.92 -28.70
C LYS A 93 -6.10 19.45 -28.77
N LEU A 94 -5.85 18.92 -29.98
CA LEU A 94 -5.36 17.56 -30.17
C LEU A 94 -3.93 17.39 -29.66
N GLU A 95 -3.06 18.37 -29.90
CA GLU A 95 -1.69 18.40 -29.34
C GLU A 95 -1.72 18.42 -27.81
N GLU A 96 -2.53 19.29 -27.20
CA GLU A 96 -2.69 19.35 -25.74
C GLU A 96 -3.28 18.06 -25.14
N MET A 97 -4.22 17.40 -25.83
CA MET A 97 -4.74 16.11 -25.38
C MET A 97 -3.67 15.03 -25.48
N ARG A 98 -2.90 15.00 -26.57
CA ARG A 98 -1.83 14.03 -26.76
C ARG A 98 -0.72 14.17 -25.71
N GLU A 99 -0.34 15.39 -25.35
CA GLU A 99 0.63 15.63 -24.28
C GLU A 99 0.11 15.17 -22.92
N ARG A 100 -1.17 15.43 -22.62
CA ARG A 100 -1.80 14.93 -21.39
C ARG A 100 -1.85 13.41 -21.34
N ASP A 101 -2.24 12.77 -22.44
CA ASP A 101 -2.28 11.30 -22.53
C ASP A 101 -0.90 10.70 -22.36
N LEU A 102 0.14 11.29 -22.95
CA LEU A 102 1.51 10.85 -22.79
C LEU A 102 1.97 10.97 -21.32
N LYS A 103 1.72 12.12 -20.69
CA LYS A 103 2.06 12.35 -19.28
C LYS A 103 1.33 11.37 -18.37
N LEU A 104 0.04 11.15 -18.60
CA LEU A 104 -0.76 10.20 -17.83
C LEU A 104 -0.25 8.77 -18.02
N ASN A 105 0.14 8.39 -19.23
CA ASN A 105 0.69 7.07 -19.51
C ASN A 105 2.01 6.82 -18.76
N VAL A 106 2.90 7.83 -18.73
CA VAL A 106 4.15 7.77 -17.95
C VAL A 106 3.85 7.63 -16.45
N GLN A 107 2.97 8.49 -15.91
CA GLN A 107 2.58 8.42 -14.49
C GLN A 107 1.96 7.06 -14.12
N LEU A 108 1.09 6.51 -14.98
CA LEU A 108 0.51 5.18 -14.75
C LEU A 108 1.57 4.09 -14.76
N LYS A 109 2.54 4.14 -15.67
CA LYS A 109 3.65 3.19 -15.70
C LYS A 109 4.51 3.28 -14.43
N ASP A 110 4.81 4.48 -13.97
CA ASP A 110 5.58 4.69 -12.74
C ASP A 110 4.82 4.17 -11.52
N ASN A 111 3.52 4.47 -11.42
CA ASN A 111 2.67 3.97 -10.34
C ASN A 111 2.60 2.43 -10.34
N ILE A 112 2.45 1.80 -11.51
CA ILE A 112 2.44 0.34 -11.63
C ILE A 112 3.78 -0.24 -11.19
N ALA A 113 4.91 0.38 -11.59
CA ALA A 113 6.23 -0.07 -11.18
C ALA A 113 6.42 0.03 -9.65
N GLN A 114 5.98 1.13 -9.04
CA GLN A 114 6.01 1.32 -7.58
C GLN A 114 5.15 0.28 -6.86
N LEU A 115 3.90 0.07 -7.31
CA LEU A 115 3.00 -0.91 -6.70
C LEU A 115 3.54 -2.33 -6.83
N ASN A 116 4.11 -2.69 -7.98
CA ASN A 116 4.73 -4.01 -8.15
C ASN A 116 5.91 -4.22 -7.21
N GLN A 117 6.70 -3.18 -6.95
CA GLN A 117 7.79 -3.25 -5.97
C GLN A 117 7.25 -3.41 -4.55
N GLU A 118 6.23 -2.64 -4.17
CA GLU A 118 5.59 -2.75 -2.86
C GLU A 118 4.96 -4.14 -2.63
N ILE A 119 4.33 -4.72 -3.66
CA ILE A 119 3.78 -6.08 -3.61
C ILE A 119 4.91 -7.10 -3.39
N ALA A 120 6.01 -7.00 -4.14
CA ALA A 120 7.14 -7.92 -3.99
C ALA A 120 7.77 -7.85 -2.59
N ASP A 121 7.89 -6.64 -2.02
CA ASP A 121 8.40 -6.45 -0.66
C ASP A 121 7.45 -7.05 0.38
N ARG A 122 6.12 -6.89 0.19
CA ARG A 122 5.11 -7.50 1.08
C ARG A 122 5.09 -9.01 1.01
N GLU A 123 5.13 -9.60 -0.19
CA GLU A 123 5.17 -11.05 -0.37
C GLU A 123 6.38 -11.67 0.34
N LYS A 124 7.54 -11.01 0.26
CA LYS A 124 8.74 -11.46 0.97
C LYS A 124 8.57 -11.40 2.49
N ALA A 125 8.04 -10.29 3.01
CA ALA A 125 7.80 -10.14 4.45
C ALA A 125 6.75 -11.14 4.97
N GLU A 126 5.70 -11.41 4.19
CA GLU A 126 4.69 -12.42 4.52
C GLU A 126 5.28 -13.84 4.53
N ALA A 127 6.19 -14.16 3.60
CA ALA A 127 6.89 -15.44 3.59
C ALA A 127 7.78 -15.63 4.83
N GLU A 128 8.57 -14.61 5.20
CA GLU A 128 9.39 -14.63 6.42
C GLU A 128 8.53 -14.76 7.68
N LEU A 129 7.40 -14.03 7.74
CA LEU A 129 6.45 -14.15 8.85
C LEU A 129 5.83 -15.55 8.92
N HIS A 130 5.47 -16.14 7.78
CA HIS A 130 4.91 -17.48 7.74
C HIS A 130 5.91 -18.52 8.24
N GLU A 131 7.18 -18.42 7.85
CA GLU A 131 8.25 -19.31 8.32
C GLU A 131 8.43 -19.22 9.84
N THR A 132 8.53 -17.99 10.39
CA THR A 132 8.66 -17.80 11.84
C THR A 132 7.43 -18.30 12.61
N PHE A 133 6.23 -18.16 12.04
CA PHE A 133 5.01 -18.66 12.65
C PHE A 133 4.96 -20.18 12.72
N GLU A 134 5.40 -20.88 11.67
CA GLU A 134 5.49 -22.34 11.68
C GLU A 134 6.55 -22.83 12.67
N GLN A 135 7.68 -22.14 12.79
CA GLN A 135 8.69 -22.45 13.82
C GLN A 135 8.14 -22.30 15.25
N LEU A 136 7.47 -21.18 15.53
CA LEU A 136 6.85 -20.92 16.84
C LEU A 136 5.77 -21.95 17.18
N LYS A 137 4.97 -22.40 16.21
CA LYS A 137 3.99 -23.47 16.42
C LYS A 137 4.64 -24.77 16.88
N VAL A 138 5.75 -25.16 16.25
CA VAL A 138 6.48 -26.37 16.63
C VAL A 138 7.03 -26.21 18.04
N GLU A 139 7.67 -25.08 18.36
CA GLU A 139 8.22 -24.82 19.69
C GLU A 139 7.14 -24.83 20.79
N ILE A 140 5.98 -24.22 20.55
CA ILE A 140 4.84 -24.25 21.48
C ILE A 140 4.37 -25.68 21.72
N LYS A 141 4.24 -26.47 20.64
CA LYS A 141 3.79 -27.86 20.75
C LYS A 141 4.77 -28.71 21.56
N GLU A 142 6.07 -28.59 21.29
CA GLU A 142 7.11 -29.30 22.05
C GLU A 142 7.08 -28.89 23.54
N ARG A 143 6.88 -27.60 23.82
CA ARG A 143 6.78 -27.09 25.19
C ARG A 143 5.54 -27.62 25.90
N GLU A 144 4.40 -27.67 25.23
CA GLU A 144 3.16 -28.24 25.79
C GLU A 144 3.33 -29.73 26.10
N GLU A 145 3.91 -30.51 25.19
CA GLU A 145 4.17 -31.94 25.41
C GLU A 145 5.11 -32.17 26.61
N ALA A 146 6.18 -31.37 26.71
CA ALA A 146 7.10 -31.44 27.85
C ALA A 146 6.41 -31.06 29.17
N GLN A 147 5.53 -30.05 29.15
CA GLN A 147 4.77 -29.66 30.34
C GLN A 147 3.81 -30.76 30.79
N ILE A 148 3.08 -31.38 29.86
CA ILE A 148 2.19 -32.51 30.16
C ILE A 148 2.97 -33.68 30.76
N GLN A 149 4.15 -34.01 30.22
CA GLN A 149 5.00 -35.07 30.76
C GLN A 149 5.47 -34.75 32.18
N LEU A 150 5.89 -33.50 32.44
CA LEU A 150 6.28 -33.06 33.78
C LEU A 150 5.12 -33.13 34.78
N GLU A 151 3.93 -32.70 34.38
CA GLU A 151 2.73 -32.78 35.22
C GLU A 151 2.35 -34.23 35.52
N GLN A 152 2.44 -35.13 34.52
CA GLN A 152 2.20 -36.57 34.72
C GLN A 152 3.23 -37.18 35.67
N GLN A 153 4.53 -36.86 35.52
CA GLN A 153 5.57 -37.33 36.42
C GLN A 153 5.37 -36.80 37.85
N SER A 154 5.04 -35.52 38.00
CA SER A 154 4.78 -34.91 39.31
C SER A 154 3.56 -35.55 39.98
N SER A 155 2.47 -35.74 39.24
CA SER A 155 1.25 -36.40 39.74
C SER A 155 1.52 -37.85 40.14
N PHE A 156 2.29 -38.58 39.33
CA PHE A 156 2.69 -39.96 39.63
C PHE A 156 3.55 -40.06 40.89
N LEU A 157 4.60 -39.23 41.00
CA LEU A 157 5.46 -39.18 42.19
C LEU A 157 4.65 -38.83 43.43
N ARG A 158 3.73 -37.87 43.32
CA ARG A 158 2.85 -37.49 44.42
C ARG A 158 1.96 -38.64 44.87
N SER A 159 1.32 -39.33 43.94
CA SER A 159 0.48 -40.50 44.21
C SER A 159 1.28 -41.63 44.86
N PHE A 160 2.51 -41.88 44.40
CA PHE A 160 3.40 -42.88 44.98
C PHE A 160 3.77 -42.54 46.44
N LEU A 161 4.16 -41.29 46.71
CA LEU A 161 4.46 -40.83 48.06
C LEU A 161 3.23 -40.93 48.98
N ASP A 162 2.05 -40.57 48.49
CA ASP A 162 0.80 -40.60 49.26
C ASP A 162 0.29 -42.03 49.54
N ALA A 163 0.64 -43.01 48.69
CA ALA A 163 0.33 -44.42 48.91
C ALA A 163 1.30 -45.11 49.90
N SER A 164 2.47 -44.54 50.13
CA SER A 164 3.45 -45.10 51.08
C SER A 164 2.95 -44.96 52.52
N PRO A 165 3.01 -46.03 53.34
CA PRO A 165 2.72 -45.95 54.77
C PRO A 165 3.82 -45.26 55.57
N ASP A 166 4.99 -45.04 54.96
CA ASP A 166 6.13 -44.37 55.57
C ASP A 166 5.89 -42.87 55.67
N LEU A 167 6.46 -42.24 56.69
CA LEU A 167 6.33 -40.80 56.91
C LEU A 167 7.39 -40.07 56.10
N VAL A 168 6.96 -39.37 55.05
CA VAL A 168 7.86 -38.64 54.16
C VAL A 168 7.54 -37.15 54.21
N PHE A 169 8.56 -36.34 54.48
CA PHE A 169 8.51 -34.88 54.43
C PHE A 169 9.85 -34.34 53.94
N TYR A 170 9.83 -33.12 53.40
CA TYR A 170 11.04 -32.41 52.99
C TYR A 170 10.94 -30.93 53.36
N ARG A 171 12.10 -30.30 53.59
CA ARG A 171 12.23 -28.90 54.03
C ARG A 171 13.11 -28.11 53.07
N ASN A 172 12.90 -26.81 52.96
CA ASN A 172 13.75 -25.90 52.19
C ASN A 172 15.02 -25.51 52.96
N GLU A 173 15.89 -24.71 52.33
CA GLU A 173 17.13 -24.19 52.94
C GLU A 173 16.86 -23.33 54.18
N ASP A 174 15.68 -22.72 54.27
CA ASP A 174 15.21 -21.91 55.41
C ASP A 174 14.65 -22.76 56.57
N LYS A 175 14.77 -24.10 56.47
CA LYS A 175 14.28 -25.09 57.44
C LYS A 175 12.75 -25.12 57.60
N GLU A 176 12.02 -24.57 56.64
CA GLU A 176 10.57 -24.63 56.59
C GLU A 176 10.13 -25.89 55.85
N PHE A 177 8.97 -26.45 56.22
CA PHE A 177 8.40 -27.56 55.46
C PHE A 177 8.02 -27.12 54.04
N SER A 178 8.46 -27.88 53.04
CA SER A 178 8.15 -27.65 51.62
C SER A 178 7.06 -28.60 51.10
N GLY A 179 6.91 -29.77 51.74
CA GLY A 179 5.85 -30.71 51.43
C GLY A 179 5.93 -31.98 52.27
N CYS A 180 4.82 -32.73 52.27
CA CYS A 180 4.69 -33.99 53.01
C CYS A 180 3.71 -34.94 52.32
N ASN A 181 3.82 -36.23 52.59
CA ASN A 181 2.87 -37.22 52.09
C ASN A 181 1.64 -37.39 53.00
N ARG A 182 0.63 -38.10 52.51
CA ARG A 182 -0.63 -38.37 53.22
C ARG A 182 -0.43 -39.02 54.60
N ALA A 183 0.57 -39.89 54.76
CA ALA A 183 0.87 -40.52 56.05
C ALA A 183 1.26 -39.49 57.12
N MET A 184 2.04 -38.47 56.75
CA MET A 184 2.40 -37.35 57.62
C MET A 184 1.21 -36.45 57.96
N GLU A 185 0.30 -36.19 57.01
CA GLU A 185 -0.92 -35.42 57.29
C GLU A 185 -1.81 -36.11 58.33
N LEU A 186 -2.01 -37.42 58.18
CA LEU A 186 -2.83 -38.22 59.11
C LEU A 186 -2.23 -38.29 60.51
N LEU A 187 -0.90 -38.27 60.60
CA LEU A 187 -0.17 -38.31 61.86
C LEU A 187 -0.20 -36.97 62.60
N THR A 188 0.08 -35.87 61.88
CA THR A 188 0.13 -34.52 62.44
C THR A 188 -1.26 -33.88 62.60
N GLY A 189 -2.26 -34.40 61.89
CA GLY A 189 -3.61 -33.83 61.85
C GLY A 189 -3.73 -32.53 61.05
N LYS A 190 -2.66 -32.11 60.36
CA LYS A 190 -2.59 -30.91 59.53
C LYS A 190 -2.48 -31.34 58.06
N SER A 191 -3.14 -30.60 57.16
CA SER A 191 -2.95 -30.81 55.72
C SER A 191 -1.59 -30.28 55.25
N GLU A 192 -1.07 -30.77 54.14
CA GLU A 192 0.17 -30.29 53.53
C GLU A 192 0.15 -28.77 53.37
N LYS A 193 -0.95 -28.20 52.85
CA LYS A 193 -1.11 -26.74 52.67
C LYS A 193 -1.00 -25.94 53.97
N GLN A 194 -1.27 -26.56 55.12
CA GLN A 194 -1.14 -25.92 56.43
C GLN A 194 0.23 -26.15 57.07
N LEU A 195 0.97 -27.18 56.61
CA LEU A 195 2.31 -27.52 57.06
C LEU A 195 3.38 -26.75 56.28
N VAL A 196 3.15 -26.52 54.99
CA VAL A 196 4.09 -25.77 54.13
C VAL A 196 4.33 -24.37 54.74
N HIS A 197 5.61 -23.96 54.78
CA HIS A 197 6.11 -22.74 55.46
C HIS A 197 6.13 -22.75 56.99
N LEU A 198 5.71 -23.82 57.67
CA LEU A 198 5.89 -23.91 59.13
C LEU A 198 7.29 -24.38 59.49
N LYS A 199 7.72 -24.02 60.70
CA LYS A 199 8.96 -24.54 61.30
C LYS A 199 8.66 -25.72 62.22
N PRO A 200 9.66 -26.59 62.50
CA PRO A 200 9.49 -27.72 63.42
C PRO A 200 8.95 -27.33 64.80
N GLU A 201 9.28 -26.12 65.28
CA GLU A 201 8.82 -25.54 66.55
C GLU A 201 7.30 -25.35 66.61
N ASP A 202 6.65 -25.10 65.46
CA ASP A 202 5.21 -24.85 65.36
C ASP A 202 4.39 -26.15 65.22
N VAL A 203 5.08 -27.28 65.01
CA VAL A 203 4.47 -28.57 64.65
C VAL A 203 4.69 -29.62 65.74
N TYR A 204 5.86 -29.65 66.37
CA TYR A 204 6.22 -30.63 67.40
C TYR A 204 6.18 -30.03 68.81
N SER A 205 6.18 -30.88 69.84
CA SER A 205 6.35 -30.41 71.22
C SER A 205 7.73 -29.75 71.40
N PRO A 206 7.92 -28.83 72.36
CA PRO A 206 9.19 -28.11 72.55
C PRO A 206 10.40 -29.04 72.68
N GLU A 207 10.25 -30.14 73.42
CA GLU A 207 11.30 -31.15 73.62
C GLU A 207 11.65 -31.94 72.35
N ALA A 208 10.67 -32.18 71.47
CA ALA A 208 10.89 -32.87 70.21
C ALA A 208 11.45 -31.92 69.15
N ALA A 209 10.96 -30.68 69.10
CA ALA A 209 11.44 -29.66 68.17
C ALA A 209 12.94 -29.36 68.37
N GLU A 210 13.41 -29.21 69.61
CA GLU A 210 14.82 -28.95 69.91
C GLU A 210 15.75 -30.06 69.38
N LYS A 211 15.39 -31.32 69.61
CA LYS A 211 16.17 -32.48 69.11
C LYS A 211 16.15 -32.57 67.59
N VAL A 212 15.01 -32.27 66.95
CA VAL A 212 14.88 -32.27 65.49
C VAL A 212 15.73 -31.15 64.88
N ILE A 213 15.73 -29.95 65.46
CA ILE A 213 16.54 -28.82 64.98
C ILE A 213 18.03 -29.12 65.10
N GLU A 214 18.48 -29.68 66.23
CA GLU A 214 19.88 -30.06 66.43
C GLU A 214 20.34 -31.09 65.39
N THR A 215 19.45 -32.06 65.08
CA THR A 215 19.74 -33.10 64.10
C THR A 215 19.76 -32.54 62.68
N ASP A 216 18.75 -31.75 62.30
CA ASP A 216 18.72 -31.02 61.04
C ASP A 216 20.00 -30.21 60.84
N GLU A 217 20.44 -29.46 61.84
CA GLU A 217 21.66 -28.65 61.77
C GLU A 217 22.90 -29.51 61.53
N LYS A 218 22.98 -30.70 62.14
CA LYS A 218 24.08 -31.65 61.89
C LYS A 218 24.05 -32.16 60.45
N VAL A 219 22.88 -32.51 59.92
CA VAL A 219 22.69 -32.95 58.52
C VAL A 219 23.07 -31.83 57.55
N PHE A 220 22.55 -30.62 57.75
CA PHE A 220 22.84 -29.47 56.90
C PHE A 220 24.32 -29.07 56.91
N ARG A 221 25.00 -29.09 58.07
CA ARG A 221 26.41 -28.69 58.17
C ARG A 221 27.38 -29.72 57.61
N HIS A 222 27.11 -31.00 57.81
CA HIS A 222 28.05 -32.08 57.44
C HIS A 222 27.68 -32.76 56.12
N ASN A 223 26.50 -32.49 55.57
CA ASN A 223 25.95 -33.10 54.36
C ASN A 223 25.97 -34.65 54.41
N VAL A 224 25.66 -35.20 55.58
CA VAL A 224 25.62 -36.66 55.85
C VAL A 224 24.21 -37.10 56.18
N SER A 225 23.81 -38.28 55.69
CA SER A 225 22.57 -38.93 56.10
C SER A 225 22.69 -39.44 57.53
N LEU A 226 21.74 -39.10 58.40
CA LEU A 226 21.63 -39.62 59.76
C LEU A 226 20.41 -40.54 59.88
N THR A 227 20.57 -41.70 60.51
CA THR A 227 19.49 -42.64 60.82
C THR A 227 19.52 -42.92 62.32
N TYR A 228 18.40 -42.71 62.99
CA TYR A 228 18.27 -42.86 64.44
C TYR A 228 16.82 -43.15 64.81
N GLU A 229 16.61 -43.91 65.89
CA GLU A 229 15.27 -44.20 66.42
C GLU A 229 14.92 -43.19 67.51
N GLN A 230 13.74 -42.58 67.43
CA GLN A 230 13.29 -41.60 68.42
C GLN A 230 11.79 -41.73 68.73
N TRP A 231 11.46 -41.61 70.02
CA TRP A 231 10.09 -41.44 70.47
C TRP A 231 9.65 -39.99 70.26
N VAL A 232 8.79 -39.75 69.27
CA VAL A 232 8.21 -38.44 69.02
C VAL A 232 6.80 -38.40 69.61
N GLY A 233 6.62 -37.58 70.64
CA GLY A 233 5.31 -37.32 71.23
C GLY A 233 4.53 -36.30 70.39
N LEU A 234 3.58 -36.77 69.59
CA LEU A 234 2.61 -35.90 68.93
C LEU A 234 1.42 -35.70 69.88
N SER A 235 0.83 -34.50 69.87
CA SER A 235 -0.31 -34.15 70.73
C SER A 235 -1.49 -35.11 70.53
N GLY A 236 -1.53 -36.19 71.31
CA GLY A 236 -2.64 -37.14 71.42
C GLY A 236 -2.42 -38.58 70.97
N ARG A 237 -1.34 -38.94 70.23
CA ARG A 237 -1.02 -40.35 69.88
C ARG A 237 0.48 -40.56 69.77
N ALA A 238 1.06 -41.34 70.68
CA ALA A 238 2.45 -41.80 70.56
C ALA A 238 2.53 -42.92 69.52
N LYS A 239 3.39 -42.75 68.52
CA LYS A 239 3.75 -43.79 67.54
C LYS A 239 5.27 -43.78 67.40
N SER A 240 5.91 -44.95 67.46
CA SER A 240 7.35 -45.07 67.20
C SER A 240 7.62 -44.79 65.73
N LEU A 241 8.58 -43.91 65.43
CA LEU A 241 9.07 -43.67 64.08
C LEU A 241 10.39 -44.43 63.92
N LEU A 242 10.44 -45.32 62.93
CA LEU A 242 11.65 -46.05 62.52
C LEU A 242 12.35 -45.29 61.39
#